data_AF-A0A7W0HDZ1-F1
#
_entry.id   AF-A0A7W0HDZ1-F1
#
_cell.length_a   1.000
_cell.length_b   1.000
_cell.length_c   1.000
_cell.angle_alpha   90.00
_cell.angle_beta   90.00
_cell.angle_gamma   90.00
#
_symmetry.space_group_name_H-M   'P 1'
#
loop_
_entity.id
_entity.type
_entity.pdbx_description
1 polymer ?
#
loop_
_entity_poly.entity_id
_entity_poly.type
_entity_poly.pdbx_seq_one_letter_code
_entity_poly.pdbx_strand_id
1 'polypeptide(L)'
;MSGPLMLVGGGEWREGCTFDRTLLTEAGDPEVLVLPTAAAYEHPERAVETATQWFESIGGGARGLMVLHRAEAEDPDMAAAVRASRFIYLAGGSPMHLRSVLKDSPVWDALVGAWNDGAVLAGSSAGAMVLCDPMVDPRGGAFTLGLGLLGQLAVIPHHDTWSPEKARRTIELAPPGLPLVAVDERTALILRPDASWSVEGAGKVVVFVDGREVGLEALARNG
;
A
#
# COMPACT_ATOMS: atom_id res chain seq x y z
N MET A 1 -7.12 14.59 11.67
CA MET A 1 -6.80 14.61 10.22
C MET A 1 -6.15 13.28 9.92
N SER A 2 -6.43 12.68 8.77
CA SER A 2 -5.82 11.40 8.41
C SER A 2 -4.30 11.54 8.30
N GLY A 3 -3.59 10.46 8.61
CA GLY A 3 -2.14 10.42 8.55
C GLY A 3 -1.61 10.30 7.10
N PRO A 4 -0.29 10.33 6.93
CA PRO A 4 0.33 10.00 5.65
C PRO A 4 -0.08 8.61 5.17
N LEU A 5 -0.35 8.46 3.86
CA LEU A 5 -0.61 7.17 3.22
C LEU A 5 0.37 6.94 2.08
N MET A 6 1.04 5.79 2.09
CA MET A 6 2.03 5.40 1.11
C MET A 6 1.59 4.21 0.25
N LEU A 7 1.67 4.39 -1.07
CA LEU A 7 1.48 3.37 -2.08
C LEU A 7 2.85 3.00 -2.67
N VAL A 8 3.44 1.90 -2.20
CA VAL A 8 4.77 1.43 -2.64
C VAL A 8 4.62 0.46 -3.82
N GLY A 9 5.47 0.65 -4.83
CA GLY A 9 5.48 -0.17 -6.04
C GLY A 9 5.98 -1.61 -5.85
N GLY A 10 6.36 -2.04 -4.64
CA GLY A 10 7.00 -3.33 -4.41
C GLY A 10 8.50 -3.21 -4.14
N GLY A 11 9.15 -4.33 -3.86
CA GLY A 11 10.56 -4.35 -3.50
C GLY A 11 10.82 -3.63 -2.17
N GLU A 12 9.87 -3.72 -1.23
CA GLU A 12 9.97 -3.08 0.08
C GLU A 12 11.18 -3.58 0.90
N TRP A 13 11.52 -2.77 1.91
CA TRP A 13 12.46 -3.09 2.99
C TRP A 13 13.86 -3.46 2.50
N ARG A 14 14.40 -2.61 1.65
CA ARG A 14 15.75 -2.73 1.09
C ARG A 14 16.29 -1.38 0.66
N GLU A 15 17.58 -1.34 0.36
CA GLU A 15 18.27 -0.16 -0.16
C GLU A 15 17.50 0.47 -1.34
N GLY A 16 17.25 1.78 -1.25
CA GLY A 16 16.42 2.54 -2.17
C GLY A 16 15.06 2.97 -1.58
N CYS A 17 14.58 2.32 -0.52
CA CYS A 17 13.34 2.67 0.17
C CYS A 17 13.54 3.84 1.15
N THR A 18 14.04 4.99 0.70
CA THR A 18 14.38 6.12 1.58
C THR A 18 13.17 6.68 2.34
N PHE A 19 11.99 6.54 1.75
CA PHE A 19 10.71 6.96 2.31
C PHE A 19 10.39 6.34 3.67
N ASP A 20 10.91 5.14 3.97
CA ASP A 20 10.63 4.46 5.23
C ASP A 20 11.19 5.25 6.42
N ARG A 21 12.34 5.92 6.25
CA ARG A 21 12.93 6.78 7.30
C ARG A 21 12.12 8.05 7.52
N THR A 22 11.68 8.67 6.43
CA THR A 22 10.82 9.86 6.46
C THR A 22 9.53 9.54 7.21
N LEU A 23 8.86 8.45 6.84
CA LEU A 23 7.59 8.04 7.43
C LEU A 23 7.71 7.57 8.87
N LEU A 24 8.81 6.92 9.25
CA LEU A 24 9.07 6.58 10.65
C LEU A 24 9.19 7.84 11.52
N THR A 25 9.83 8.89 10.98
CA THR A 25 9.90 10.20 11.65
C THR A 25 8.52 10.85 11.75
N GLU A 26 7.73 10.82 10.68
CA GLU A 26 6.36 11.38 10.66
C GLU A 26 5.40 10.63 11.60
N ALA A 27 5.53 9.31 11.74
CA ALA A 27 4.73 8.51 12.66
C ALA A 27 5.01 8.87 14.14
N GLY A 28 6.20 9.40 14.44
CA GLY A 28 6.64 9.67 15.81
C GLY A 28 6.73 8.41 16.68
N ASP A 29 6.81 7.24 16.05
CA ASP A 29 6.79 5.92 16.68
C ASP A 29 8.00 5.13 16.17
N PRO A 30 8.84 4.59 17.07
CA PRO A 30 9.99 3.81 16.65
C PRO A 30 9.61 2.44 16.07
N GLU A 31 8.36 1.96 16.21
CA GLU A 31 7.96 0.61 15.81
C GLU A 31 6.88 0.60 14.71
N VAL A 32 7.14 -0.16 13.64
CA VAL A 32 6.18 -0.41 12.56
C VAL A 32 5.42 -1.71 12.80
N LEU A 33 4.10 -1.66 12.71
CA LEU A 33 3.24 -2.84 12.72
C LEU A 33 3.08 -3.40 11.30
N VAL A 34 3.65 -4.56 11.04
CA VAL A 34 3.63 -5.22 9.73
C VAL A 34 2.53 -6.26 9.68
N LEU A 35 1.62 -6.14 8.72
CA LEU A 35 0.63 -7.17 8.40
C LEU A 35 1.09 -7.91 7.14
N PRO A 36 1.65 -9.13 7.27
CA PRO A 36 2.07 -9.95 6.14
C PRO A 36 0.90 -10.73 5.53
N THR A 37 -0.34 -10.24 5.65
CA THR A 37 -1.55 -10.94 5.25
C THR A 37 -1.50 -11.37 3.78
N ALA A 38 -1.01 -10.51 2.87
CA ALA A 38 -0.87 -10.85 1.46
C ALA A 38 0.10 -12.02 1.21
N ALA A 39 1.09 -12.21 2.09
CA ALA A 39 2.11 -13.25 2.01
C ALA A 39 1.71 -14.54 2.76
N ALA A 40 0.43 -14.74 3.12
CA ALA A 40 -0.04 -15.90 3.90
C ALA A 40 0.40 -17.27 3.33
N TYR A 41 0.67 -17.36 2.03
CA TYR A 41 1.10 -18.58 1.34
C TYR A 41 2.57 -18.54 0.88
N GLU A 42 3.33 -17.51 1.26
CA GLU A 42 4.68 -17.21 0.78
C GLU A 42 5.66 -16.95 1.93
N HIS A 43 5.52 -17.65 3.06
CA HIS A 43 6.34 -17.47 4.27
C HIS A 43 6.17 -16.07 4.90
N PRO A 44 4.99 -15.76 5.48
CA PRO A 44 4.71 -14.44 6.06
C PRO A 44 5.70 -14.04 7.16
N GLU A 45 6.30 -15.00 7.86
CA GLU A 45 7.39 -14.81 8.82
C GLU A 45 8.62 -14.16 8.21
N ARG A 46 8.98 -14.47 6.95
CA ARG A 46 10.12 -13.87 6.27
C ARG A 46 9.88 -12.41 5.90
N ALA A 47 8.64 -12.06 5.57
CA ALA A 47 8.27 -10.67 5.33
C ALA A 47 8.49 -9.85 6.62
N VAL A 48 8.03 -10.38 7.76
CA VAL A 48 8.25 -9.74 9.07
C VAL A 48 9.74 -9.64 9.41
N GLU A 49 10.51 -10.73 9.25
CA GLU A 49 11.95 -10.72 9.51
C GLU A 49 12.69 -9.69 8.66
N THR A 50 12.36 -9.61 7.36
CA THR A 50 12.95 -8.63 6.44
C THR A 50 12.61 -7.20 6.87
N ALA A 51 11.36 -6.95 7.25
CA ALA A 51 10.93 -5.65 7.75
C ALA A 51 11.67 -5.28 9.05
N THR A 52 11.77 -6.21 10.01
CA THR A 52 12.49 -6.00 11.27
C THR A 52 13.94 -5.61 11.02
N GLN A 53 14.67 -6.39 10.20
CA GLN A 53 16.07 -6.09 9.87
C GLN A 53 16.22 -4.72 9.18
N TRP A 54 15.32 -4.38 8.26
CA TRP A 54 15.35 -3.10 7.55
C TRP A 54 15.10 -1.92 8.49
N PHE A 55 14.01 -1.96 9.26
CA PHE A 55 13.65 -0.86 10.17
C PHE A 55 14.68 -0.67 11.28
N GLU A 56 15.27 -1.75 11.80
CA GLU A 56 16.43 -1.71 12.70
C GLU A 56 17.62 -0.98 12.07
N SER A 57 17.95 -1.31 10.81
CA SER A 57 19.08 -0.68 10.11
C SER A 57 18.92 0.83 9.89
N ILE A 58 17.67 1.33 9.90
CA ILE A 58 17.38 2.76 9.76
C ILE A 58 17.04 3.46 11.09
N GLY A 59 17.20 2.79 12.22
CA GLY A 59 17.07 3.37 13.56
C GLY A 59 15.67 3.28 14.19
N GLY A 60 14.81 2.43 13.64
CA GLY A 60 13.52 2.06 14.21
C GLY A 60 13.46 0.57 14.53
N GLY A 61 12.27 0.00 14.50
CA GLY A 61 11.99 -1.42 14.64
C GLY A 61 10.69 -1.78 13.93
N ALA A 62 10.43 -3.08 13.81
CA ALA A 62 9.17 -3.57 13.28
C ALA A 62 8.78 -4.88 13.97
N ARG A 63 7.46 -5.08 14.11
CA ARG A 63 6.89 -6.35 14.58
C ARG A 63 5.77 -6.80 13.66
N GLY A 64 5.61 -8.11 13.54
CA GLY A 64 4.54 -8.73 12.76
C GLY A 64 3.24 -8.88 13.53
N LEU A 65 2.11 -8.74 12.83
CA LEU A 65 0.79 -9.18 13.27
C LEU A 65 0.23 -10.16 12.25
N MET A 66 0.17 -11.45 12.62
CA MET A 66 -0.16 -12.56 11.72
C MET A 66 -1.67 -12.67 11.46
N VAL A 67 -2.27 -11.62 10.88
CA VAL A 67 -3.66 -11.63 10.39
C VAL A 67 -3.70 -12.34 9.04
N LEU A 68 -3.53 -13.67 9.02
CA LEU A 68 -3.32 -14.43 7.79
C LEU A 68 -4.63 -14.93 7.16
N HIS A 69 -5.67 -15.11 7.97
CA HIS A 69 -6.98 -15.59 7.55
C HIS A 69 -8.10 -14.75 8.16
N ARG A 70 -9.33 -15.04 7.71
CA ARG A 70 -10.51 -14.28 8.13
C ARG A 70 -10.77 -14.35 9.64
N ALA A 71 -10.40 -15.46 10.29
CA ALA A 71 -10.57 -15.65 11.73
C ALA A 71 -9.73 -14.64 12.54
N GLU A 72 -8.46 -14.44 12.17
CA GLU A 72 -7.62 -13.45 12.85
C GLU A 72 -8.07 -12.01 12.53
N ALA A 73 -8.67 -11.78 11.36
CA ALA A 73 -9.22 -10.47 11.02
C ALA A 73 -10.49 -10.10 11.82
N GLU A 74 -11.21 -11.10 12.33
CA GLU A 74 -12.34 -10.95 13.26
C GLU A 74 -11.91 -10.86 14.73
N ASP A 75 -10.64 -11.12 15.04
CA ASP A 75 -10.15 -11.16 16.41
C ASP A 75 -10.09 -9.73 16.98
N PRO A 76 -10.82 -9.42 18.08
CA PRO A 76 -10.83 -8.09 18.67
C PRO A 76 -9.47 -7.68 19.23
N ASP A 77 -8.62 -8.62 19.65
CA ASP A 77 -7.28 -8.31 20.17
C ASP A 77 -6.34 -7.90 19.03
N MET A 78 -6.46 -8.54 17.86
CA MET A 78 -5.74 -8.14 16.64
C MET A 78 -6.19 -6.77 16.17
N ALA A 79 -7.50 -6.50 16.17
CA ALA A 79 -8.05 -5.19 15.84
C ALA A 79 -7.57 -4.11 16.82
N ALA A 80 -7.52 -4.41 18.12
CA ALA A 80 -6.99 -3.48 19.13
C ALA A 80 -5.50 -3.19 18.92
N ALA A 81 -4.70 -4.21 18.57
CA ALA A 81 -3.29 -4.03 18.26
C ALA A 81 -3.07 -3.12 17.05
N VAL A 82 -3.88 -3.27 15.99
CA VAL A 82 -3.86 -2.38 14.82
C VAL A 82 -4.29 -0.97 15.19
N ARG A 83 -5.37 -0.83 15.96
CA ARG A 83 -5.93 0.47 16.35
C ARG A 83 -4.93 1.33 17.14
N ALA A 84 -4.10 0.69 17.96
CA ALA A 84 -3.12 1.34 18.81
C ALA A 84 -1.85 1.79 18.07
N SER A 85 -1.54 1.19 16.91
CA SER A 85 -0.33 1.51 16.14
C SER A 85 -0.35 2.91 15.55
N ARG A 86 0.83 3.53 15.44
CA ARG A 86 1.05 4.82 14.77
C ARG A 86 1.66 4.68 13.39
N PHE A 87 2.26 3.52 13.08
CA PHE A 87 2.71 3.16 11.73
C PHE A 87 2.28 1.71 11.41
N ILE A 88 1.42 1.56 10.41
CA ILE A 88 0.90 0.28 9.92
C ILE A 88 1.40 0.05 8.49
N TYR A 89 1.89 -1.16 8.21
CA TYR A 89 2.42 -1.53 6.89
C TYR A 89 1.79 -2.83 6.39
N LEU A 90 1.10 -2.78 5.25
CA LEU A 90 0.59 -3.95 4.52
C LEU A 90 1.66 -4.47 3.56
N ALA A 91 2.20 -5.66 3.83
CA ALA A 91 3.24 -6.27 2.99
C ALA A 91 2.72 -6.70 1.62
N GLY A 92 3.65 -6.94 0.67
CA GLY A 92 3.35 -7.53 -0.64
C GLY A 92 2.91 -9.00 -0.59
N GLY A 93 2.48 -9.52 -1.73
CA GLY A 93 2.00 -10.91 -1.90
C GLY A 93 0.75 -10.97 -2.78
N SER A 94 -0.29 -11.67 -2.32
CA SER A 94 -1.58 -11.79 -3.02
C SER A 94 -2.58 -10.69 -2.65
N PRO A 95 -2.91 -9.74 -3.56
CA PRO A 95 -3.91 -8.70 -3.29
C PRO A 95 -5.32 -9.27 -3.12
N MET A 96 -5.63 -10.35 -3.85
CA MET A 96 -6.93 -11.01 -3.75
C MET A 96 -7.15 -11.65 -2.38
N HIS A 97 -6.11 -12.30 -1.85
CA HIS A 97 -6.15 -12.89 -0.51
C HIS A 97 -6.24 -11.81 0.55
N LEU A 98 -5.34 -10.81 0.51
CA LEU A 98 -5.34 -9.66 1.41
C LEU A 98 -6.71 -9.00 1.51
N ARG A 99 -7.31 -8.68 0.35
CA ARG A 99 -8.67 -8.13 0.30
C ARG A 99 -9.69 -9.07 0.94
N SER A 100 -9.66 -10.37 0.62
CA SER A 100 -10.66 -11.31 1.16
C SER A 100 -10.59 -11.48 2.67
N VAL A 101 -9.40 -11.34 3.26
CA VAL A 101 -9.16 -11.44 4.71
C VAL A 101 -9.62 -10.15 5.41
N LEU A 102 -9.27 -8.98 4.88
CA LEU A 102 -9.52 -7.72 5.57
C LEU A 102 -10.91 -7.15 5.33
N LYS A 103 -11.54 -7.42 4.18
CA LYS A 103 -12.83 -6.82 3.82
C LYS A 103 -13.89 -7.02 4.90
N ASP A 104 -14.51 -5.91 5.30
CA ASP A 104 -15.57 -5.83 6.31
C ASP A 104 -15.20 -6.53 7.63
N SER A 105 -13.93 -6.41 8.05
CA SER A 105 -13.42 -7.00 9.28
C SER A 105 -13.12 -5.95 10.36
N PRO A 106 -13.21 -6.30 11.65
CA PRO A 106 -12.74 -5.47 12.76
C PRO A 106 -11.30 -4.96 12.57
N VAL A 107 -10.39 -5.78 12.03
CA VAL A 107 -9.01 -5.36 11.75
C VAL A 107 -8.96 -4.26 10.68
N TRP A 108 -9.79 -4.35 9.64
CA TRP A 108 -9.88 -3.29 8.63
C TRP A 108 -10.45 -2.01 9.20
N ASP A 109 -11.53 -2.09 9.96
CA ASP A 109 -12.13 -0.91 10.61
C ASP A 109 -11.13 -0.25 11.57
N ALA A 110 -10.34 -1.04 12.30
CA ALA A 110 -9.27 -0.56 13.16
C ALA A 110 -8.14 0.14 12.38
N LEU A 111 -7.73 -0.41 11.23
CA LEU A 111 -6.73 0.19 10.34
C LEU A 111 -7.21 1.54 9.80
N VAL A 112 -8.44 1.59 9.29
CA VAL A 112 -9.06 2.83 8.79
C VAL A 112 -9.18 3.85 9.92
N GLY A 113 -9.61 3.43 11.11
CA GLY A 113 -9.71 4.28 12.30
C GLY A 113 -8.37 4.83 12.76
N ALA A 114 -7.33 4.00 12.79
CA ALA A 114 -5.96 4.43 13.14
C ALA A 114 -5.44 5.47 12.14
N TRP A 115 -5.62 5.24 10.84
CA TRP A 115 -5.19 6.16 9.80
C TRP A 115 -5.94 7.50 9.89
N ASN A 116 -7.26 7.50 10.07
CA ASN A 116 -8.06 8.72 10.25
C ASN A 116 -7.66 9.54 11.49
N ASP A 117 -7.08 8.87 12.48
CA ASP A 117 -6.53 9.48 13.70
C ASP A 117 -5.05 9.90 13.57
N GLY A 118 -4.50 9.89 12.35
CA GLY A 118 -3.17 10.40 12.06
C GLY A 118 -2.07 9.34 12.02
N ALA A 119 -2.38 8.05 12.17
CA ALA A 119 -1.37 7.01 11.97
C ALA A 119 -0.90 6.98 10.51
N VAL A 120 0.39 6.71 10.31
CA VAL A 120 0.95 6.42 8.99
C VAL A 120 0.46 5.05 8.52
N LEU A 121 -0.01 4.99 7.27
CA LEU A 121 -0.39 3.75 6.62
C LEU A 121 0.43 3.55 5.35
N ALA A 122 1.04 2.39 5.21
CA ALA A 122 1.76 2.00 4.00
C ALA A 122 1.21 0.68 3.45
N GLY A 123 1.25 0.54 2.13
CA GLY A 123 1.02 -0.73 1.46
C GLY A 123 2.04 -0.91 0.33
N SER A 124 2.65 -2.09 0.26
CA SER A 124 3.55 -2.44 -0.84
C SER A 124 2.94 -3.44 -1.79
N SER A 125 3.07 -3.21 -3.09
CA SER A 125 2.57 -4.09 -4.13
C SER A 125 1.09 -4.43 -3.92
N ALA A 126 0.76 -5.65 -3.53
CA ALA A 126 -0.57 -6.07 -3.12
C ALA A 126 -1.22 -5.13 -2.08
N GLY A 127 -0.45 -4.66 -1.09
CA GLY A 127 -0.89 -3.69 -0.10
C GLY A 127 -1.32 -2.37 -0.73
N ALA A 128 -0.53 -1.81 -1.65
CA ALA A 128 -0.87 -0.57 -2.35
C ALA A 128 -2.15 -0.74 -3.20
N MET A 129 -2.24 -1.88 -3.89
CA MET A 129 -3.36 -2.24 -4.75
C MET A 129 -4.69 -2.29 -3.98
N VAL A 130 -4.73 -2.98 -2.83
CA VAL A 130 -5.99 -3.15 -2.08
C VAL A 130 -6.49 -1.87 -1.43
N LEU A 131 -5.61 -0.92 -1.12
CA LEU A 131 -6.02 0.37 -0.55
C LEU A 131 -6.83 1.21 -1.54
N CYS A 132 -6.72 0.92 -2.83
CA CYS A 132 -7.39 1.64 -3.90
C CYS A 132 -8.75 1.01 -4.25
N ASP A 133 -9.63 1.75 -4.91
CA ASP A 133 -10.78 1.21 -5.63
C ASP A 133 -11.07 2.04 -6.91
N PRO A 134 -11.03 1.41 -8.10
CA PRO A 134 -10.79 -0.01 -8.35
C PRO A 134 -9.32 -0.44 -8.16
N MET A 135 -9.11 -1.75 -8.07
CA MET A 135 -7.82 -2.41 -7.99
C MET A 135 -7.52 -3.17 -9.28
N VAL A 136 -6.26 -3.19 -9.74
CA VAL A 136 -5.85 -4.04 -10.88
C VAL A 136 -5.94 -5.53 -10.50
N ASP A 137 -6.56 -6.36 -11.33
CA ASP A 137 -6.53 -7.81 -11.18
C ASP A 137 -5.19 -8.35 -11.73
N PRO A 138 -4.30 -8.90 -10.88
CA PRO A 138 -2.99 -9.37 -11.30
C PRO A 138 -3.04 -10.52 -12.31
N ARG A 139 -4.18 -11.21 -12.46
CA ARG A 139 -4.36 -12.35 -13.38
C ARG A 139 -4.52 -11.94 -14.84
N GLY A 140 -5.00 -10.72 -15.09
CA GLY A 140 -5.41 -10.31 -16.45
C GLY A 140 -5.22 -8.84 -16.78
N GLY A 141 -4.83 -7.99 -15.81
CA GLY A 141 -4.70 -6.55 -16.01
C GLY A 141 -6.02 -5.81 -16.14
N ALA A 142 -7.16 -6.49 -15.95
CA ALA A 142 -8.46 -5.85 -15.82
C ALA A 142 -8.59 -5.21 -14.43
N PHE A 143 -9.75 -4.62 -14.14
CA PHE A 143 -10.03 -3.96 -12.86
C PHE A 143 -11.07 -4.73 -12.07
N THR A 144 -10.87 -4.78 -10.75
CA THR A 144 -11.74 -5.43 -9.78
C THR A 144 -11.90 -4.53 -8.56
N LEU A 145 -12.72 -4.96 -7.61
CA LEU A 145 -12.94 -4.22 -6.37
C LEU A 145 -11.71 -4.31 -5.47
N GLY A 146 -11.25 -3.19 -4.94
CA GLY A 146 -10.31 -3.16 -3.82
C GLY A 146 -11.04 -3.09 -2.47
N LEU A 147 -10.36 -2.51 -1.47
CA LEU A 147 -10.97 -2.13 -0.18
C LEU A 147 -11.38 -0.65 -0.15
N GLY A 148 -10.89 0.16 -1.09
CA GLY A 148 -11.45 1.49 -1.36
C GLY A 148 -11.21 2.55 -0.30
N LEU A 149 -10.09 2.48 0.43
CA LEU A 149 -9.67 3.60 1.28
C LEU A 149 -9.36 4.84 0.42
N LEU A 150 -8.75 4.62 -0.74
CA LEU A 150 -8.56 5.60 -1.80
C LEU A 150 -9.43 5.25 -3.01
N GLY A 151 -10.62 5.85 -3.07
CA GLY A 151 -11.47 5.74 -4.25
C GLY A 151 -10.99 6.58 -5.43
N GLN A 152 -11.40 6.18 -6.64
CA GLN A 152 -11.15 6.90 -7.91
C GLN A 152 -9.68 6.99 -8.30
N LEU A 153 -8.87 6.00 -7.93
CA LEU A 153 -7.54 5.79 -8.48
C LEU A 153 -7.21 4.30 -8.39
N ALA A 154 -6.30 3.84 -9.25
CA ALA A 154 -5.79 2.47 -9.21
C ALA A 154 -4.26 2.48 -9.31
N VAL A 155 -3.61 1.45 -8.75
CA VAL A 155 -2.14 1.33 -8.75
C VAL A 155 -1.69 0.12 -9.56
N ILE A 156 -0.66 0.32 -10.38
CA ILE A 156 0.17 -0.73 -10.97
C ILE A 156 1.51 -0.75 -10.23
N PRO A 157 1.77 -1.74 -9.37
CA PRO A 157 3.09 -1.92 -8.78
C PRO A 157 4.03 -2.66 -9.74
N HIS A 158 5.31 -2.63 -9.41
CA HIS A 158 6.42 -3.25 -10.13
C HIS A 158 6.48 -2.80 -11.59
N HIS A 159 6.12 -1.56 -11.87
CA HIS A 159 5.94 -1.06 -13.23
C HIS A 159 7.22 -1.23 -14.09
N ASP A 160 8.39 -1.03 -13.50
CA ASP A 160 9.71 -1.22 -14.10
C ASP A 160 10.03 -2.69 -14.46
N THR A 161 9.23 -3.65 -14.00
CA THR A 161 9.38 -5.08 -14.32
C THR A 161 8.40 -5.58 -15.38
N TRP A 162 7.41 -4.75 -15.76
CA TRP A 162 6.37 -5.17 -16.69
C TRP A 162 6.85 -5.16 -18.14
N SER A 163 6.32 -6.09 -18.95
CA SER A 163 6.49 -5.99 -20.40
C SER A 163 5.66 -4.82 -20.94
N PRO A 164 6.11 -4.17 -22.04
CA PRO A 164 5.34 -3.08 -22.68
C PRO A 164 3.91 -3.49 -23.05
N GLU A 165 3.69 -4.76 -23.40
CA GLU A 165 2.37 -5.30 -23.72
C GLU A 165 1.45 -5.36 -22.50
N LYS A 166 1.97 -5.85 -21.36
CA LYS A 166 1.20 -5.94 -20.10
C LYS A 166 0.82 -4.54 -19.59
N ALA A 167 1.75 -3.60 -19.65
CA ALA A 167 1.53 -2.20 -19.29
C ALA A 167 0.45 -1.58 -20.18
N ARG A 168 0.63 -1.64 -21.51
CA ARG A 168 -0.34 -1.09 -22.47
C ARG A 168 -1.74 -1.68 -22.27
N ARG A 169 -1.85 -3.00 -22.13
CA ARG A 169 -3.14 -3.67 -21.93
C ARG A 169 -3.87 -3.17 -20.68
N THR A 170 -3.15 -3.05 -19.56
CA THR A 170 -3.77 -2.58 -18.30
C THR A 170 -4.20 -1.13 -18.41
N ILE A 171 -3.39 -0.28 -19.06
CA ILE A 171 -3.72 1.12 -19.33
C ILE A 171 -4.96 1.24 -20.23
N GLU A 172 -5.07 0.43 -21.28
CA GLU A 172 -6.22 0.42 -22.21
C GLU A 172 -7.51 -0.09 -21.56
N LEU A 173 -7.41 -0.94 -20.53
CA LEU A 173 -8.56 -1.47 -19.79
C LEU A 173 -9.05 -0.53 -18.68
N ALA A 174 -8.34 0.57 -18.42
CA ALA A 174 -8.72 1.52 -17.38
C ALA A 174 -10.08 2.15 -17.70
N PRO A 175 -11.01 2.24 -16.74
CA PRO A 175 -12.24 3.00 -16.90
C PRO A 175 -11.96 4.44 -17.32
N PRO A 176 -12.81 5.05 -18.18
CA PRO A 176 -12.63 6.44 -18.60
C PRO A 176 -12.51 7.40 -17.42
N GLY A 177 -11.53 8.29 -17.47
CA GLY A 177 -11.23 9.29 -16.45
C GLY A 177 -10.59 8.74 -15.17
N LEU A 178 -10.39 7.42 -15.03
CA LEU A 178 -9.71 6.85 -13.86
C LEU A 178 -8.19 7.11 -13.94
N PRO A 179 -7.59 7.78 -12.95
CA PRO A 179 -6.14 7.83 -12.80
C PRO A 179 -5.58 6.44 -12.48
N LEU A 180 -4.69 5.97 -13.35
CA LEU A 180 -3.92 4.75 -13.18
C LEU A 180 -2.47 5.11 -12.87
N VAL A 181 -2.05 4.84 -11.65
CA VAL A 181 -0.73 5.19 -11.13
C VAL A 181 0.20 4.00 -11.24
N ALA A 182 1.16 4.07 -12.15
CA ALA A 182 2.26 3.14 -12.24
C ALA A 182 3.38 3.53 -11.28
N VAL A 183 3.79 2.60 -10.41
CA VAL A 183 4.81 2.81 -9.39
C VAL A 183 5.90 1.75 -9.55
N ASP A 184 7.14 2.20 -9.78
CA ASP A 184 8.31 1.32 -9.86
C ASP A 184 8.65 0.71 -8.49
N GLU A 185 9.40 -0.39 -8.48
CA GLU A 185 9.92 -0.95 -7.22
C GLU A 185 10.75 0.08 -6.42
N ARG A 186 10.74 -0.06 -5.09
CA ARG A 186 11.44 0.83 -4.15
C ARG A 186 11.09 2.30 -4.34
N THR A 187 9.86 2.56 -4.78
CA THR A 187 9.32 3.89 -5.01
C THR A 187 7.95 3.97 -4.37
N ALA A 188 7.66 5.11 -3.78
CA ALA A 188 6.46 5.41 -3.05
C ALA A 188 5.75 6.62 -3.64
N LEU A 189 4.46 6.48 -3.93
CA LEU A 189 3.55 7.62 -4.04
C LEU A 189 2.93 7.88 -2.66
N ILE A 190 3.10 9.08 -2.14
CA ILE A 190 2.73 9.45 -0.77
C ILE A 190 1.63 10.51 -0.81
N LEU A 191 0.47 10.19 -0.26
CA LEU A 191 -0.59 11.13 0.08
C LEU A 191 -0.32 11.72 1.46
N ARG A 192 -0.17 13.05 1.52
CA ARG A 192 0.11 13.79 2.74
C ARG A 192 -1.19 14.21 3.46
N PRO A 193 -1.13 14.54 4.77
CA PRO A 193 -2.29 15.03 5.52
C PRO A 193 -2.95 16.30 4.95
N ASP A 194 -2.20 17.12 4.19
CA ASP A 194 -2.71 18.30 3.49
C ASP A 194 -3.32 17.99 2.11
N ALA A 195 -3.54 16.70 1.82
CA ALA A 195 -4.02 16.16 0.55
C ALA A 195 -3.09 16.37 -0.65
N SER A 196 -1.84 16.80 -0.43
CA SER A 196 -0.83 16.84 -1.48
C SER A 196 -0.27 15.45 -1.77
N TRP A 197 0.16 15.26 -3.02
CA TRP A 197 0.83 14.04 -3.47
C TRP A 197 2.32 14.32 -3.67
N SER A 198 3.17 13.39 -3.22
CA SER A 198 4.61 13.46 -3.39
C SER A 198 5.18 12.10 -3.74
N VAL A 199 6.38 12.07 -4.35
CA VAL A 199 7.05 10.84 -4.77
C VAL A 199 8.41 10.77 -4.09
N GLU A 200 8.76 9.60 -3.57
CA GLU A 200 10.06 9.33 -2.98
C GLU A 200 10.52 7.90 -3.31
N GLY A 201 11.83 7.69 -3.41
CA GLY A 201 12.44 6.38 -3.63
C GLY A 201 13.38 6.32 -4.83
N ALA A 202 13.69 5.11 -5.27
CA ALA A 202 14.75 4.85 -6.26
C ALA A 202 14.30 4.95 -7.73
N GLY A 203 13.00 4.83 -7.99
CA GLY A 203 12.41 4.79 -9.33
C GLY A 203 11.46 5.95 -9.58
N LYS A 204 10.42 5.70 -10.40
CA LYS A 204 9.46 6.72 -10.83
C LYS A 204 8.03 6.34 -10.49
N VAL A 205 7.19 7.38 -10.49
CA VAL A 205 5.74 7.26 -10.54
C VAL A 205 5.27 7.91 -11.83
N VAL A 206 4.42 7.21 -12.57
CA VAL A 206 3.81 7.71 -13.81
C VAL A 206 2.29 7.60 -13.67
N VAL A 207 1.58 8.69 -13.96
CA VAL A 207 0.12 8.72 -13.90
C VAL A 207 -0.44 8.69 -15.31
N PHE A 208 -1.38 7.77 -15.55
CA PHE A 208 -2.10 7.69 -16.81
C PHE A 208 -3.58 8.03 -16.60
N VAL A 209 -4.13 8.86 -17.48
CA VAL A 209 -5.58 9.11 -17.58
C VAL A 209 -5.97 8.99 -19.05
N ASP A 210 -6.98 8.18 -19.35
CA ASP A 210 -7.44 7.89 -20.72
C ASP A 210 -6.29 7.51 -21.68
N GLY A 211 -5.35 6.70 -21.18
CA GLY A 211 -4.18 6.23 -21.92
C GLY A 211 -3.08 7.26 -22.14
N ARG A 212 -3.18 8.45 -21.55
CA ARG A 212 -2.17 9.51 -21.66
C ARG A 212 -1.46 9.73 -20.35
N GLU A 213 -0.15 9.92 -20.43
CA GLU A 213 0.64 10.35 -19.28
C GLU A 213 0.26 11.78 -18.88
N VAL A 214 0.04 11.98 -17.59
CA VAL A 214 -0.32 13.26 -16.95
C VAL A 214 0.51 13.47 -15.69
N GLY A 215 0.58 14.69 -15.18
CA GLY A 215 1.27 14.97 -13.92
C GLY A 215 0.46 14.54 -12.68
N LEU A 216 1.12 14.56 -11.52
CA LEU A 216 0.52 14.19 -10.22
C LEU A 216 -0.68 15.08 -9.84
N GLU A 217 -0.78 16.28 -10.40
CA GLU A 217 -1.92 17.17 -10.22
C GLU A 217 -3.26 16.54 -10.65
N ALA A 218 -3.23 15.54 -11.54
CA ALA A 218 -4.42 14.77 -11.90
C ALA A 218 -4.99 13.92 -10.75
N LEU A 219 -4.20 13.70 -9.69
CA LEU A 219 -4.62 12.98 -8.47
C LEU A 219 -5.22 13.89 -7.41
N ALA A 220 -5.10 15.22 -7.57
CA ALA A 220 -5.76 16.16 -6.68
C ALA A 220 -7.28 16.01 -6.88
N ARG A 221 -8.00 15.64 -5.82
CA ARG A 221 -9.45 15.50 -5.88
C ARG A 221 -10.04 16.85 -6.31
N ASN A 222 -10.69 16.89 -7.48
CA ASN A 222 -11.70 17.91 -7.73
C ASN A 222 -12.76 17.70 -6.65
N GLY A 223 -12.94 18.72 -5.80
CA GLY A 223 -13.65 18.65 -4.52
C GLY A 223 -15.06 18.05 -4.56
#